data_AF-A0A1C1A187-F1
#
_entry.id   AF-A0A1C1A187-F1
#
_cell.length_a   1.000
_cell.length_b   1.000
_cell.length_c   1.000
_cell.angle_alpha   90.00
_cell.angle_beta   90.00
_cell.angle_gamma   90.00
#
_symmetry.space_group_name_H-M   'P 1'
#
loop_
_entity.id
_entity.type
_entity.pdbx_description
1 polymer ?
#
loop_
_entity_poly.entity_id
_entity_poly.type
_entity_poly.pdbx_seq_one_letter_code
_entity_poly.pdbx_strand_id
1 'polypeptide(L)'
;MFRKLHQCQEGGIVLEASLILPLFLAFVVGLVLCIQIAIVEMAMQAGVTEATKSIAGQLYPVQLIVQEAKSKYDQSRAAEIFNGVIDKVQTAKSHVTGAEEFADAYEAYIPDSLVELIRWEKEKRELGEGLAQEELNDLYESQVKPRLLAAFTPVVFAFCDASIIGKNNFKVSSVTLPSMEQGGQAFFGVEAQLTYKLPIPFMSQTIIVKKRAYERAWVGA
;
A
#
# COMPACT_ATOMS: atom_id res chain seq x y z
N MET A 1 40.76 -63.57 -4.21
CA MET A 1 40.27 -64.03 -2.89
C MET A 1 39.26 -63.00 -2.36
N PHE A 2 38.04 -62.99 -2.93
CA PHE A 2 36.96 -62.08 -2.50
C PHE A 2 36.24 -62.71 -1.31
N ARG A 3 36.55 -62.22 -0.11
CA ARG A 3 35.98 -62.71 1.14
C ARG A 3 34.59 -62.09 1.32
N LYS A 4 33.58 -62.96 1.38
CA LYS A 4 32.16 -62.67 1.61
C LYS A 4 31.95 -61.57 2.65
N LEU A 5 31.27 -60.48 2.26
CA LEU A 5 30.58 -59.58 3.17
C LEU A 5 29.36 -60.33 3.73
N HIS A 6 29.51 -60.89 4.93
CA HIS A 6 28.39 -61.45 5.69
C HIS A 6 27.41 -60.33 6.03
N GLN A 7 26.15 -60.47 5.60
CA GLN A 7 25.04 -59.60 5.99
C GLN A 7 24.79 -59.75 7.50
N CYS A 8 25.21 -58.76 8.29
CA CYS A 8 24.78 -58.61 9.68
C CYS A 8 23.46 -57.83 9.68
N GLN A 9 22.34 -58.52 9.89
CA GLN A 9 20.99 -57.92 9.98
C GLN A 9 20.78 -57.10 11.28
N GLU A 10 21.68 -57.20 12.26
CA GLU A 10 21.54 -56.54 13.57
C GLU A 10 21.62 -55.00 13.52
N GLY A 11 22.29 -54.42 12.51
CA GLY A 11 22.34 -52.97 12.31
C GLY A 11 21.19 -52.39 11.48
N GLY A 12 20.42 -53.25 10.78
CA GLY A 12 19.35 -52.82 9.87
C GLY A 12 18.19 -52.17 10.60
N ILE A 13 17.77 -52.76 11.74
CA ILE A 13 16.66 -52.24 12.56
C ILE A 13 16.98 -50.84 13.11
N VAL A 14 18.22 -50.61 13.53
CA VAL A 14 18.66 -49.29 14.04
C VAL A 14 18.71 -48.27 12.91
N LEU A 15 19.20 -48.67 11.73
CA LEU A 15 19.26 -47.80 10.56
C LEU A 15 17.86 -47.41 10.07
N GLU A 16 16.94 -48.38 9.98
CA GLU A 16 15.55 -48.15 9.60
C GLU A 16 14.85 -47.22 10.60
N ALA A 17 15.00 -47.46 11.90
CA ALA A 17 14.44 -46.60 12.93
C ALA A 17 15.01 -45.17 12.88
N SER A 18 16.32 -45.04 12.62
CA SER A 18 16.99 -43.74 12.52
C SER A 18 16.56 -42.91 11.30
N LEU A 19 16.02 -43.55 10.26
CA LEU A 19 15.53 -42.88 9.06
C LEU A 19 14.02 -42.59 9.13
N ILE A 20 13.25 -43.48 9.77
CA ILE A 20 11.79 -43.31 9.93
C ILE A 20 11.47 -42.16 10.88
N LEU A 21 12.18 -42.03 12.01
CA LEU A 21 11.88 -41.01 13.02
C LEU A 21 12.01 -39.56 12.48
N PRO A 22 13.11 -39.16 11.81
CA PRO A 22 13.22 -37.83 11.23
C PRO A 22 12.20 -37.58 10.11
N LEU A 23 11.86 -38.60 9.32
CA LEU A 23 10.84 -38.47 8.28
C LEU A 23 9.45 -38.23 8.87
N PHE A 24 9.09 -38.97 9.93
CA PHE A 24 7.84 -38.77 10.64
C PHE A 24 7.77 -37.39 11.30
N LEU A 25 8.87 -36.93 11.92
CA LEU A 25 8.95 -35.59 12.50
C LEU A 25 8.82 -34.51 11.42
N ALA A 26 9.48 -34.67 10.27
CA ALA A 26 9.35 -33.75 9.14
C ALA A 26 7.90 -33.66 8.65
N PHE A 27 7.19 -34.79 8.62
CA PHE A 27 5.76 -34.83 8.27
C PHE A 27 4.90 -34.05 9.29
N VAL A 28 5.08 -34.31 10.60
CA VAL A 28 4.33 -33.60 11.65
C VAL A 28 4.63 -32.09 11.63
N VAL A 29 5.91 -31.70 11.49
CA VAL A 29 6.31 -30.30 11.33
C VAL A 29 5.67 -29.70 10.08
N GLY A 30 5.62 -30.43 8.97
CA GLY A 30 4.93 -30.02 7.75
C GLY A 30 3.45 -29.70 7.98
N LEU A 31 2.73 -30.57 8.71
CA LEU A 31 1.33 -30.32 9.08
C LEU A 31 1.18 -29.07 9.93
N VAL A 32 2.05 -28.88 10.93
CA VAL A 32 2.03 -27.68 11.79
C VAL A 32 2.30 -26.42 10.97
N LEU A 33 3.22 -26.46 10.01
CA LEU A 33 3.49 -25.33 9.12
C LEU A 33 2.28 -24.99 8.24
N CYS A 34 1.62 -26.00 7.67
CA CYS A 34 0.39 -25.78 6.89
C CYS A 34 -0.70 -25.08 7.71
N ILE A 35 -0.90 -25.53 8.96
CA ILE A 35 -1.87 -24.91 9.88
C ILE A 35 -1.49 -23.45 10.16
N GLN A 36 -0.22 -23.18 10.47
CA GLN A 36 0.25 -21.83 10.77
C GLN A 36 0.09 -20.88 9.57
N ILE A 37 0.46 -21.34 8.37
CA ILE A 37 0.30 -20.54 7.14
C ILE A 37 -1.18 -20.24 6.91
N ALA A 38 -2.07 -21.22 7.08
CA ALA A 38 -3.51 -21.04 6.91
C ALA A 38 -4.09 -20.01 7.91
N ILE A 39 -3.66 -20.03 9.17
CA ILE A 39 -4.08 -19.06 10.19
C ILE A 39 -3.67 -17.64 9.77
N VAL A 40 -2.41 -17.46 9.35
CA VAL A 40 -1.88 -16.17 8.89
C VAL A 40 -2.63 -15.69 7.64
N GLU A 41 -2.88 -16.60 6.70
CA GLU A 41 -3.59 -16.32 5.46
C GLU A 41 -5.02 -15.83 5.71
N MET A 42 -5.76 -16.49 6.60
CA MET A 42 -7.12 -16.12 6.98
C MET A 42 -7.15 -14.79 7.74
N ALA A 43 -6.26 -14.60 8.71
CA ALA A 43 -6.19 -13.35 9.47
C ALA A 43 -5.90 -12.14 8.55
N MET A 44 -5.00 -12.32 7.59
CA MET A 44 -4.67 -11.29 6.61
C MET A 44 -5.84 -11.01 5.65
N GLN A 45 -6.51 -12.05 5.15
CA GLN A 45 -7.68 -11.88 4.28
C GLN A 45 -8.82 -11.13 5.00
N ALA A 46 -9.08 -11.47 6.26
CA ALA A 46 -10.11 -10.84 7.07
C ALA A 46 -9.81 -9.35 7.29
N GLY A 47 -8.60 -9.02 7.75
CA GLY A 47 -8.20 -7.62 8.00
C GLY A 47 -8.21 -6.76 6.74
N VAL A 48 -7.69 -7.27 5.60
CA VAL A 48 -7.71 -6.54 4.33
C VAL A 48 -9.13 -6.32 3.82
N THR A 49 -10.01 -7.32 3.96
CA THR A 49 -11.40 -7.23 3.51
C THR A 49 -12.19 -6.23 4.36
N GLU A 50 -12.04 -6.28 5.68
CA GLU A 50 -12.72 -5.36 6.59
C GLU A 50 -12.25 -3.92 6.41
N ALA A 51 -10.93 -3.72 6.28
CA ALA A 51 -10.36 -2.41 5.95
C ALA A 51 -10.91 -1.86 4.62
N THR A 52 -10.95 -2.70 3.59
CA THR A 52 -11.45 -2.30 2.26
C THR A 52 -12.92 -1.90 2.34
N LYS A 53 -13.76 -2.65 3.06
CA LYS A 53 -15.18 -2.31 3.27
C LYS A 53 -15.35 -1.00 4.02
N SER A 54 -14.64 -0.84 5.12
CA SER A 54 -14.72 0.37 5.95
C SER A 54 -14.27 1.61 5.18
N ILE A 55 -13.17 1.53 4.43
CA ILE A 55 -12.67 2.65 3.64
C ILE A 55 -13.62 2.94 2.48
N ALA A 56 -14.07 1.91 1.74
CA ALA A 56 -14.96 2.06 0.60
C ALA A 56 -16.28 2.77 0.96
N GLY A 57 -16.82 2.53 2.16
CA GLY A 57 -18.01 3.20 2.66
C GLY A 57 -17.79 4.68 3.02
N GLN A 58 -16.56 5.10 3.31
CA GLN A 58 -16.20 6.46 3.70
C GLN A 58 -15.69 7.32 2.54
N LEU A 59 -15.73 6.83 1.29
CA LEU A 59 -15.19 7.56 0.14
C LEU A 59 -16.08 8.71 -0.35
N TYR A 60 -17.38 8.72 -0.03
CA TYR A 60 -18.28 9.76 -0.53
C TYR A 60 -17.93 11.20 -0.09
N PRO A 61 -17.66 11.50 1.19
CA PRO A 61 -17.25 12.85 1.59
C PRO A 61 -16.00 13.32 0.87
N VAL A 62 -15.05 12.41 0.61
CA VAL A 62 -13.82 12.72 -0.14
C VAL A 62 -14.16 13.10 -1.57
N GLN A 63 -15.07 12.38 -2.22
CA GLN A 63 -15.53 12.71 -3.56
C GLN A 63 -16.19 14.09 -3.63
N LEU A 64 -17.03 14.45 -2.66
CA LEU A 64 -17.66 15.78 -2.61
C LEU A 64 -16.62 16.90 -2.57
N ILE A 65 -15.60 16.78 -1.71
CA ILE A 65 -14.51 17.76 -1.61
C ILE A 65 -13.75 17.87 -2.93
N VAL A 66 -13.44 16.73 -3.56
CA VAL A 66 -12.74 16.70 -4.86
C VAL A 66 -13.59 17.33 -5.95
N GLN A 67 -14.90 17.08 -5.96
CA GLN A 67 -15.83 17.65 -6.93
C GLN A 67 -16.01 19.16 -6.73
N GLU A 68 -16.12 19.64 -5.49
CA GLU A 68 -16.14 21.07 -5.18
C GLU A 68 -14.83 21.77 -5.61
N ALA A 69 -13.69 21.13 -5.37
CA ALA A 69 -12.39 21.63 -5.80
C ALA A 69 -12.30 21.70 -7.34
N LYS A 70 -12.71 20.64 -8.05
CA LYS A 70 -12.78 20.63 -9.52
C LYS A 70 -13.73 21.71 -10.04
N SER A 71 -14.94 21.82 -9.49
CA SER A 71 -15.92 22.83 -9.90
C SER A 71 -15.42 24.26 -9.68
N LYS A 72 -14.70 24.52 -8.58
CA LYS A 72 -14.11 25.84 -8.30
C LYS A 72 -12.91 26.13 -9.20
N TYR A 73 -12.17 25.09 -9.58
CA TYR A 73 -11.07 25.16 -10.57
C TYR A 73 -11.59 25.39 -11.99
N ASP A 74 -12.70 24.78 -12.39
CA ASP A 74 -13.28 24.91 -13.72
C ASP A 74 -14.04 26.24 -13.90
N GLN A 75 -14.66 26.77 -12.83
CA GLN A 75 -15.40 28.04 -12.87
C GLN A 75 -14.50 29.27 -12.71
N SER A 76 -13.37 29.12 -12.03
CA SER A 76 -12.36 30.18 -11.99
C SER A 76 -11.48 30.01 -13.21
N ARG A 77 -11.32 31.06 -14.04
CA ARG A 77 -10.17 31.13 -14.94
C ARG A 77 -8.90 30.88 -14.10
N ALA A 78 -8.37 29.66 -14.17
CA ALA A 78 -7.13 29.22 -13.56
C ALA A 78 -5.88 29.97 -14.11
N ALA A 79 -6.07 31.08 -14.81
CA ALA A 79 -5.03 32.02 -15.20
C ALA A 79 -5.04 33.31 -14.35
N GLU A 80 -6.20 33.72 -13.81
CA GLU A 80 -6.33 34.98 -13.07
C GLU A 80 -6.04 34.78 -11.57
N ILE A 81 -6.51 33.69 -10.96
CA ILE A 81 -6.16 33.33 -9.57
C ILE A 81 -4.70 32.87 -9.48
N PHE A 82 -4.17 32.19 -10.50
CA PHE A 82 -2.83 31.60 -10.46
C PHE A 82 -1.69 32.62 -10.51
N ASN A 83 -1.86 33.72 -11.26
CA ASN A 83 -0.91 34.82 -11.21
C ASN A 83 -1.03 35.60 -9.88
N GLY A 84 -2.26 35.78 -9.37
CA GLY A 84 -2.50 36.41 -8.08
C GLY A 84 -1.94 35.64 -6.88
N VAL A 85 -2.01 34.30 -6.89
CA VAL A 85 -1.49 33.43 -5.81
C VAL A 85 0.03 33.35 -5.86
N ILE A 86 0.68 33.33 -7.02
CA ILE A 86 2.15 33.37 -7.10
C ILE A 86 2.68 34.71 -6.56
N ASP A 87 2.06 35.83 -6.94
CA ASP A 87 2.46 37.16 -6.46
C ASP A 87 2.17 37.33 -4.96
N LYS A 88 1.03 36.79 -4.46
CA LYS A 88 0.65 36.82 -3.04
C LYS A 88 1.46 35.88 -2.15
N VAL A 89 1.78 34.67 -2.60
CA VAL A 89 2.63 33.73 -1.85
C VAL A 89 4.05 34.29 -1.71
N GLN A 90 4.55 34.98 -2.75
CA GLN A 90 5.88 35.59 -2.71
C GLN A 90 5.93 36.83 -1.80
N THR A 91 4.86 37.63 -1.75
CA THR A 91 4.75 38.79 -0.83
C THR A 91 4.39 38.39 0.61
N ALA A 92 3.59 37.33 0.80
CA ALA A 92 3.28 36.79 2.11
C ALA A 92 4.54 36.19 2.76
N LYS A 93 5.37 35.46 2.00
CA LYS A 93 6.63 34.90 2.49
C LYS A 93 7.64 35.97 2.93
N SER A 94 7.56 37.19 2.38
CA SER A 94 8.38 38.33 2.82
C SER A 94 7.78 39.12 3.99
N HIS A 95 6.51 38.91 4.33
CA HIS A 95 5.79 39.68 5.36
C HIS A 95 5.31 38.89 6.58
N VAL A 96 5.71 37.62 6.77
CA VAL A 96 5.34 36.85 7.98
C VAL A 96 6.17 37.28 9.20
N THR A 97 5.84 38.45 9.76
CA THR A 97 6.15 38.87 11.14
C THR A 97 4.93 39.62 11.68
N GLY A 98 3.78 38.95 11.78
CA GLY A 98 2.57 39.57 12.30
C GLY A 98 1.46 38.56 12.50
N ALA A 99 1.19 38.22 13.76
CA ALA A 99 0.16 37.29 14.16
C ALA A 99 -1.18 38.02 14.27
N GLU A 100 -1.95 38.15 13.19
CA GLU A 100 -3.34 38.63 13.28
C GLU A 100 -4.19 38.44 12.00
N GLU A 101 -4.11 37.30 11.29
CA GLU A 101 -5.15 36.95 10.30
C GLU A 101 -5.12 35.46 9.94
N PHE A 102 -5.70 34.63 10.80
CA PHE A 102 -5.76 33.17 10.61
C PHE A 102 -6.76 32.71 9.52
N ALA A 103 -7.37 33.63 8.78
CA ALA A 103 -8.27 33.32 7.66
C ALA A 103 -7.56 33.28 6.29
N ASP A 104 -6.46 34.01 6.12
CA ASP A 104 -5.71 34.13 4.85
C ASP A 104 -4.46 33.24 4.79
N ALA A 105 -4.12 32.55 5.89
CA ALA A 105 -2.88 31.78 6.03
C ALA A 105 -2.92 30.35 5.44
N TYR A 106 -3.99 29.95 4.75
CA TYR A 106 -4.06 28.63 4.09
C TYR A 106 -3.09 28.51 2.91
N GLU A 107 -2.72 29.63 2.28
CA GLU A 107 -1.78 29.68 1.16
C GLU A 107 -0.34 29.30 1.57
N ALA A 108 0.02 29.52 2.84
CA ALA A 108 1.35 29.21 3.37
C ALA A 108 1.58 27.71 3.64
N TYR A 109 0.51 26.91 3.66
CA TYR A 109 0.59 25.47 3.92
C TYR A 109 0.58 24.63 2.64
N ILE A 110 0.57 25.27 1.46
CA ILE A 110 0.73 24.55 0.20
C ILE A 110 2.18 24.01 0.17
N PRO A 111 2.38 22.68 0.21
CA PRO A 111 3.71 22.09 0.19
C PRO A 111 4.46 22.55 -1.07
N ASP A 112 5.75 22.87 -0.92
CA ASP A 112 6.61 23.33 -2.03
C ASP A 112 6.55 22.39 -3.26
N SER A 113 6.30 21.09 -3.03
CA SER A 113 6.12 20.09 -4.09
C SER A 113 4.92 20.34 -5.01
N LEU A 114 3.83 20.94 -4.50
CA LEU A 114 2.69 21.34 -5.34
C LEU A 114 2.99 22.61 -6.12
N VAL A 115 3.76 23.53 -5.53
CA VAL A 115 4.21 24.77 -6.21
C VAL A 115 5.13 24.44 -7.39
N GLU A 116 6.03 23.46 -7.24
CA GLU A 116 6.87 22.97 -8.35
C GLU A 116 6.05 22.30 -9.46
N LEU A 117 5.04 21.49 -9.09
CA LEU A 117 4.16 20.82 -10.05
C LEU A 117 3.34 21.82 -10.88
N ILE A 118 2.90 22.91 -10.26
CA ILE A 118 2.13 23.99 -10.90
C ILE A 118 3.03 24.88 -11.76
N ARG A 119 4.26 25.20 -11.32
CA ARG A 119 5.25 25.92 -12.17
C ARG A 119 5.62 25.10 -13.39
N TRP A 120 5.82 23.81 -13.21
CA TRP A 120 6.08 22.88 -14.30
C TRP A 120 4.93 22.89 -15.31
N GLU A 121 3.67 22.85 -14.86
CA GLU A 121 2.49 22.93 -15.74
C GLU A 121 2.43 24.24 -16.57
N LYS A 122 2.83 25.37 -15.98
CA LYS A 122 2.94 26.66 -16.68
C LYS A 122 4.04 26.63 -17.75
N GLU A 123 5.20 26.07 -17.41
CA GLU A 123 6.32 25.90 -18.33
C GLU A 123 5.98 24.92 -19.47
N LYS A 124 5.12 23.92 -19.21
CA LYS A 124 4.59 23.00 -20.23
C LYS A 124 3.69 23.67 -21.27
N ARG A 125 2.91 24.68 -20.89
CA ARG A 125 2.01 25.39 -21.83
C ARG A 125 2.76 26.31 -22.78
N GLU A 126 3.90 26.85 -22.35
CA GLU A 126 4.73 27.74 -23.16
C GLU A 126 5.68 26.98 -24.10
N LEU A 127 6.07 25.74 -23.77
CA LEU A 127 7.06 24.96 -24.55
C LEU A 127 6.48 23.92 -25.54
N GLY A 128 5.16 23.81 -25.66
CA GLY A 128 4.53 22.97 -26.67
C GLY A 128 4.39 21.50 -26.26
N GLU A 129 3.28 20.93 -26.69
CA GLU A 129 2.79 19.58 -26.44
C GLU A 129 3.88 18.51 -26.63
N GLY A 130 4.36 17.90 -25.54
CA GLY A 130 5.37 16.86 -25.65
C GLY A 130 5.82 16.17 -24.37
N LEU A 131 5.16 16.40 -23.23
CA LEU A 131 5.48 15.62 -22.03
C LEU A 131 4.67 14.34 -22.06
N ALA A 132 5.35 13.30 -22.57
CA ALA A 132 4.86 11.95 -22.69
C ALA A 132 4.18 11.50 -21.40
N GLN A 133 3.04 10.83 -21.53
CA GLN A 133 2.32 10.15 -20.46
C GLN A 133 3.27 9.31 -19.57
N GLU A 134 4.38 8.84 -20.15
CA GLU A 134 5.46 8.10 -19.52
C GLU A 134 6.13 8.86 -18.36
N GLU A 135 6.47 10.14 -18.53
CA GLU A 135 7.19 10.90 -17.49
C GLU A 135 6.27 11.30 -16.32
N LEU A 136 4.97 11.50 -16.59
CA LEU A 136 3.95 11.66 -15.55
C LEU A 136 3.70 10.36 -14.77
N ASN A 137 3.69 9.22 -15.47
CA ASN A 137 3.55 7.91 -14.84
C ASN A 137 4.77 7.59 -13.97
N ASP A 138 5.99 7.93 -14.41
CA ASP A 138 7.23 7.70 -13.67
C ASP A 138 7.29 8.54 -12.38
N LEU A 139 6.83 9.80 -12.40
CA LEU A 139 6.73 10.62 -11.20
C LEU A 139 5.66 10.10 -10.23
N TYR A 140 4.50 9.67 -10.74
CA TYR A 140 3.46 9.07 -9.92
C TYR A 140 3.94 7.79 -9.22
N GLU A 141 4.59 6.91 -9.97
CA GLU A 141 5.14 5.65 -9.45
C GLU A 141 6.30 5.87 -8.47
N SER A 142 7.18 6.85 -8.70
CA SER A 142 8.37 7.07 -7.87
C SER A 142 8.13 7.90 -6.61
N GLN A 143 7.24 8.91 -6.65
CA GLN A 143 7.06 9.86 -5.54
C GLN A 143 5.71 9.73 -4.84
N VAL A 144 4.62 9.56 -5.60
CA VAL A 144 3.26 9.61 -5.05
C VAL A 144 2.86 8.26 -4.46
N LYS A 145 3.01 7.19 -5.25
CA LYS A 145 2.65 5.83 -4.86
C LYS A 145 3.30 5.37 -3.54
N PRO A 146 4.61 5.48 -3.29
CA PRO A 146 5.19 4.99 -2.04
C PRO A 146 4.66 5.73 -0.81
N ARG A 147 4.41 7.04 -0.91
CA ARG A 147 3.83 7.84 0.19
C ARG A 147 2.38 7.46 0.44
N LEU A 148 1.60 7.26 -0.62
CA LEU A 148 0.23 6.77 -0.54
C LEU A 148 0.19 5.41 0.19
N LEU A 149 0.98 4.44 -0.28
CA LEU A 149 1.04 3.11 0.33
C LEU A 149 1.50 3.16 1.79
N ALA A 150 2.47 4.01 2.13
CA ALA A 150 2.93 4.21 3.50
C ALA A 150 1.84 4.80 4.41
N ALA A 151 1.00 5.70 3.89
CA ALA A 151 -0.13 6.28 4.62
C ALA A 151 -1.27 5.26 4.83
N PHE A 152 -1.56 4.42 3.82
CA PHE A 152 -2.58 3.37 3.93
C PHE A 152 -2.16 2.19 4.81
N THR A 153 -0.86 1.89 4.90
CA THR A 153 -0.35 0.75 5.68
C THR A 153 -0.83 0.74 7.14
N PRO A 154 -0.68 1.80 7.95
CA PRO A 154 -1.17 1.80 9.33
C PRO A 154 -2.69 1.72 9.43
N VAL A 155 -3.41 2.33 8.48
CA VAL A 155 -4.89 2.30 8.44
C VAL A 155 -5.38 0.88 8.22
N VAL A 156 -4.85 0.19 7.20
CA VAL A 156 -5.24 -1.20 6.90
C VAL A 156 -4.78 -2.14 8.03
N PHE A 157 -3.59 -1.92 8.57
CA PHE A 157 -3.06 -2.73 9.69
C PHE A 157 -3.93 -2.64 10.95
N ALA A 158 -4.64 -1.53 11.18
CA ALA A 158 -5.54 -1.39 12.34
C ALA A 158 -6.72 -2.40 12.33
N PHE A 159 -7.07 -2.95 11.15
CA PHE A 159 -8.09 -3.98 11.01
C PHE A 159 -7.51 -5.41 11.09
N CYS A 160 -6.19 -5.55 11.14
CA CYS A 160 -5.53 -6.84 11.26
C CYS A 160 -5.37 -7.26 12.73
N ASP A 161 -5.40 -8.57 12.98
CA ASP A 161 -5.11 -9.11 14.31
C ASP A 161 -3.60 -8.98 14.63
N ALA A 162 -3.27 -8.08 15.57
CA ALA A 162 -1.90 -7.81 15.99
C ALA A 162 -1.21 -8.98 16.72
N SER A 163 -1.97 -9.97 17.20
CA SER A 163 -1.41 -11.18 17.81
C SER A 163 -0.82 -12.15 16.78
N ILE A 164 -1.34 -12.11 15.55
CA ILE A 164 -0.93 -12.99 14.43
C ILE A 164 -0.03 -12.22 13.45
N ILE A 165 -0.35 -10.95 13.17
CA ILE A 165 0.32 -10.14 12.15
C ILE A 165 1.17 -9.07 12.83
N GLY A 166 2.48 -9.15 12.66
CA GLY A 166 3.42 -8.16 13.16
C GLY A 166 3.47 -6.90 12.29
N LYS A 167 3.45 -5.72 12.91
CA LYS A 167 3.49 -4.41 12.22
C LYS A 167 4.68 -4.25 11.27
N ASN A 168 5.85 -4.79 11.62
CA ASN A 168 7.07 -4.64 10.82
C ASN A 168 7.08 -5.51 9.55
N ASN A 169 6.26 -6.56 9.53
CA ASN A 169 6.26 -7.55 8.45
C ASN A 169 5.11 -7.34 7.46
N PHE A 170 4.19 -6.41 7.78
CA PHE A 170 3.01 -6.09 6.99
C PHE A 170 3.23 -4.80 6.19
N LYS A 171 2.87 -4.82 4.90
CA LYS A 171 2.93 -3.65 4.02
C LYS A 171 1.76 -3.67 3.03
N VAL A 172 1.21 -2.51 2.71
CA VAL A 172 0.28 -2.37 1.59
C VAL A 172 1.09 -2.27 0.29
N SER A 173 0.84 -3.17 -0.66
CA SER A 173 1.56 -3.22 -1.95
C SER A 173 0.87 -2.42 -3.04
N SER A 174 -0.47 -2.31 -2.98
CA SER A 174 -1.26 -1.57 -3.96
C SER A 174 -2.55 -1.06 -3.35
N VAL A 175 -2.99 0.11 -3.82
CA VAL A 175 -4.31 0.68 -3.53
C VAL A 175 -4.92 1.06 -4.87
N THR A 176 -6.10 0.53 -5.17
CA THR A 176 -6.90 0.89 -6.34
C THR A 176 -7.93 1.91 -5.89
N LEU A 177 -7.78 3.15 -6.35
CA LEU A 177 -8.75 4.22 -6.09
C LEU A 177 -9.85 4.20 -7.16
N PRO A 178 -11.10 4.49 -6.77
CA PRO A 178 -12.19 4.60 -7.72
C PRO A 178 -12.00 5.80 -8.66
N SER A 179 -12.52 5.70 -9.89
CA SER A 179 -12.66 6.88 -10.75
C SER A 179 -13.77 7.77 -10.20
N MET A 180 -13.48 9.06 -10.04
CA MET A 180 -14.42 10.05 -9.50
C MET A 180 -15.37 10.63 -10.55
N GLU A 181 -15.19 10.27 -11.83
CA GLU A 181 -15.92 10.86 -12.98
C GLU A 181 -17.04 9.95 -13.48
N GLN A 182 -16.91 8.64 -13.30
CA GLN A 182 -17.90 7.66 -13.75
C GLN A 182 -18.87 7.35 -12.60
N GLY A 183 -19.98 8.07 -12.57
CA GLY A 183 -21.10 7.78 -11.68
C GLY A 183 -21.65 6.38 -11.94
N GLY A 184 -21.70 5.54 -10.91
CA GLY A 184 -22.50 4.31 -10.90
C GLY A 184 -21.78 3.03 -10.47
N GLN A 185 -20.49 2.86 -10.78
CA GLN A 185 -19.73 1.65 -10.40
C GLN A 185 -18.25 1.96 -10.17
N ALA A 186 -17.93 2.59 -9.06
CA ALA A 186 -16.55 2.81 -8.66
C ALA A 186 -16.12 1.74 -7.64
N PHE A 187 -14.97 1.11 -7.88
CA PHE A 187 -14.43 0.07 -7.00
C PHE A 187 -13.22 0.60 -6.25
N PHE A 188 -13.16 0.29 -4.96
CA PHE A 188 -11.98 0.49 -4.15
C PHE A 188 -11.32 -0.87 -3.89
N GLY A 189 -10.00 -0.93 -4.00
CA GLY A 189 -9.25 -2.16 -3.78
C GLY A 189 -8.00 -1.93 -2.97
N VAL A 190 -7.69 -2.89 -2.11
CA VAL A 190 -6.44 -2.90 -1.34
C VAL A 190 -5.75 -4.23 -1.57
N GLU A 191 -4.46 -4.17 -1.87
CA GLU A 191 -3.57 -5.31 -1.84
C GLU A 191 -2.52 -5.12 -0.75
N ALA A 192 -2.42 -6.10 0.13
CA ALA A 192 -1.41 -6.15 1.16
C ALA A 192 -0.51 -7.36 0.99
N GLN A 193 0.69 -7.25 1.55
CA GLN A 193 1.67 -8.32 1.63
C GLN A 193 2.20 -8.46 3.05
N LEU A 194 2.46 -9.70 3.44
CA LEU A 194 3.02 -10.08 4.72
C LEU A 194 4.22 -10.98 4.50
N THR A 195 5.38 -10.60 5.05
CA THR A 195 6.56 -11.46 5.08
C THR A 195 6.50 -12.36 6.32
N TYR A 196 6.28 -13.66 6.11
CA TYR A 196 6.20 -14.66 7.18
C TYR A 196 7.46 -15.53 7.19
N LYS A 197 8.13 -15.62 8.33
CA LYS A 197 9.29 -16.49 8.50
C LYS A 197 8.82 -17.86 8.99
N LEU A 198 9.11 -18.91 8.21
CA LEU A 198 8.71 -20.26 8.56
C LEU A 198 9.53 -20.74 9.77
N PRO A 199 8.88 -21.29 10.83
CA PRO A 199 9.59 -21.83 11.99
C PRO A 199 10.09 -23.25 11.71
N ILE A 200 10.87 -23.41 10.64
CA ILE A 200 11.52 -24.68 10.31
C ILE A 200 12.84 -24.75 11.10
N PRO A 201 13.10 -25.83 11.85
CA PRO A 201 14.39 -25.98 12.52
C PRO A 201 15.50 -26.05 11.47
N PHE A 202 16.64 -25.41 11.73
CA PHE A 202 17.84 -25.39 10.89
C PHE A 202 17.76 -24.66 9.54
N MET A 203 16.60 -24.14 9.13
CA MET A 203 16.46 -23.38 7.88
C MET A 203 15.64 -22.09 8.05
N SER A 204 16.18 -20.96 7.60
CA SER A 204 15.54 -19.65 7.73
C SER A 204 14.82 -19.23 6.44
N GLN A 205 13.79 -19.97 6.04
CA GLN A 205 12.98 -19.60 4.88
C GLN A 205 11.92 -18.57 5.24
N THR A 206 11.66 -17.67 4.29
CA THR A 206 10.60 -16.67 4.38
C THR A 206 9.66 -16.82 3.20
N ILE A 207 8.36 -16.73 3.46
CA ILE A 207 7.31 -16.68 2.44
C ILE A 207 6.68 -15.30 2.44
N ILE A 208 6.16 -14.88 1.28
CA ILE A 208 5.39 -13.65 1.15
C ILE A 208 3.95 -14.04 0.87
N VAL A 209 3.07 -13.75 1.83
CA VAL A 209 1.62 -13.93 1.67
C VAL A 209 1.07 -12.64 1.09
N LYS A 210 0.34 -12.72 -0.02
CA LYS A 210 -0.31 -11.57 -0.66
C LYS A 210 -1.82 -11.77 -0.62
N LYS A 211 -2.55 -10.74 -0.22
CA LYS A 211 -4.02 -10.74 -0.20
C LYS A 211 -4.57 -9.46 -0.78
N ARG A 212 -5.66 -9.59 -1.52
CA ARG A 212 -6.33 -8.52 -2.25
C ARG A 212 -7.81 -8.58 -1.97
N ALA A 213 -8.41 -7.43 -1.71
CA ALA A 213 -9.85 -7.29 -1.56
C ALA A 213 -10.35 -6.14 -2.44
N TYR A 214 -11.58 -6.30 -2.94
CA TYR A 214 -12.31 -5.30 -3.70
C TYR A 214 -13.66 -5.08 -3.08
N GLU A 215 -14.04 -3.82 -2.96
CA GLU A 215 -15.38 -3.44 -2.53
C GLU A 215 -15.92 -2.35 -3.45
N ARG A 216 -17.24 -2.31 -3.61
CA ARG A 216 -17.90 -1.18 -4.29
C ARG A 216 -17.75 0.05 -3.41
N ALA A 217 -17.11 1.08 -3.95
CA ALA A 217 -17.03 2.37 -3.30
C ALA A 217 -18.39 3.04 -3.36
N TRP A 218 -18.83 3.59 -2.23
CA TRP A 218 -19.98 4.48 -2.23
C TRP A 218 -19.49 5.84 -2.70
N VAL A 219 -19.58 6.04 -4.01
CA VAL A 219 -19.45 7.33 -4.68
C VAL A 219 -20.86 7.80 -4.99
N GLY A 220 -21.22 9.01 -4.59
CA GLY A 220 -22.58 9.50 -4.67
C GLY A 220 -23.14 9.37 -6.08
N ALA A 221 -24.42 9.02 -6.16
CA ALA A 221 -25.17 9.02 -7.42
C ALA A 221 -25.37 10.45 -7.94
#